data_AF-A0A8J4V0U1-F1
#
_entry.id   AF-A0A8J4V0U1-F1
#
_cell.length_a   1.000
_cell.length_b   1.000
_cell.length_c   1.000
_cell.angle_alpha   90.00
_cell.angle_beta   90.00
_cell.angle_gamma   90.00
#
_symmetry.space_group_name_H-M   'P 1'
#
loop_
_entity.id
_entity.type
_entity.pdbx_description
1 polymer ?
#
loop_
_entity_poly.entity_id
_entity_poly.type
_entity_poly.pdbx_seq_one_letter_code
_entity_poly.pdbx_strand_id
1 'polypeptide(L)'
;MNFLFGEKTCFVVHGYPSCPYYQKAQKLGQAIEKKNSRIQVDYIEVDREEWKDYIEKERMELKEHRAHYHYTCPLVVEGCDDEAKLFVGGYAEFLAQSRKRKLV
;
A
#
# COMPACT_ATOMS: atom_id res chain seq x y z
N MET A 1 -20.89 -4.51 22.11
CA MET A 1 -20.49 -3.24 21.46
C MET A 1 -20.69 -3.42 19.97
N ASN A 2 -21.72 -2.78 19.42
CA ASN A 2 -22.02 -2.81 17.99
C ASN A 2 -21.15 -1.76 17.28
N PHE A 3 -20.16 -2.18 16.49
CA PHE A 3 -19.51 -1.29 15.54
C PHE A 3 -20.30 -1.33 14.22
N LEU A 4 -21.17 -0.34 14.06
CA LEU A 4 -21.91 -0.04 12.83
C LEU A 4 -21.24 1.16 12.13
N PHE A 5 -20.12 0.93 11.45
CA PHE A 5 -19.63 1.82 10.39
C PHE A 5 -19.12 0.92 9.27
N GLY A 6 -19.66 1.06 8.06
CA GLY A 6 -19.18 0.33 6.90
C GLY A 6 -17.71 0.65 6.69
N GLU A 7 -16.83 -0.27 7.06
CA GLU A 7 -15.39 -0.05 7.16
C GLU A 7 -14.83 0.44 5.83
N LYS A 8 -14.34 1.68 5.82
CA LYS A 8 -13.56 2.22 4.72
C LYS A 8 -12.21 1.50 4.73
N THR A 9 -11.82 0.90 3.62
CA THR A 9 -10.49 0.30 3.48
C THR A 9 -9.57 1.32 2.82
N CYS A 10 -8.40 1.58 3.40
CA CYS A 10 -7.40 2.45 2.80
C CYS A 10 -6.15 1.65 2.47
N PHE A 11 -5.56 1.92 1.31
CA PHE A 11 -4.22 1.47 0.97
C PHE A 11 -3.33 2.69 0.73
N VAL A 12 -2.07 2.59 1.10
CA VAL A 12 -1.04 3.58 0.76
C VAL A 12 0.04 2.87 -0.04
N VAL A 13 0.34 3.40 -1.23
CA VAL A 13 1.38 2.89 -2.11
C VAL A 13 2.52 3.91 -2.16
N HIS A 14 3.66 3.52 -1.62
CA HIS A 14 4.88 4.31 -1.63
C HIS A 14 5.79 3.86 -2.77
N GLY A 15 6.36 4.81 -3.51
CA GLY A 15 7.29 4.49 -4.59
C GLY A 15 7.79 5.73 -5.31
N TYR A 16 8.48 5.52 -6.44
CA TYR A 16 9.03 6.60 -7.27
C TYR A 16 8.58 6.44 -8.73
N PRO A 17 8.45 7.52 -9.51
CA PRO A 17 7.84 7.50 -10.85
C PRO A 17 8.47 6.53 -11.83
N SER A 18 9.79 6.38 -11.77
CA SER A 18 10.54 5.54 -12.70
C SER A 18 10.48 4.04 -12.37
N CYS A 19 9.84 3.64 -11.26
CA CYS A 19 9.66 2.26 -10.83
C CYS A 19 8.50 1.59 -11.60
N PRO A 20 8.74 0.57 -12.45
CA PRO A 20 7.68 -0.06 -13.23
C PRO A 20 6.61 -0.75 -12.36
N TYR A 21 7.00 -1.27 -11.20
CA TYR A 21 6.07 -1.92 -10.27
C TYR A 21 5.21 -0.92 -9.49
N TYR A 22 5.74 0.28 -9.21
CA TYR A 22 4.95 1.38 -8.64
C TYR A 22 3.88 1.85 -9.62
N GLN A 23 4.24 2.09 -10.87
CA GLN A 23 3.28 2.45 -11.91
C GLN A 23 2.17 1.40 -12.08
N LYS A 24 2.51 0.11 -11.98
CA LYS A 24 1.51 -0.98 -12.00
C LYS A 24 0.63 -0.97 -10.74
N ALA A 25 1.20 -0.71 -9.56
CA ALA A 25 0.45 -0.58 -8.33
C ALA A 25 -0.50 0.63 -8.35
N GLN A 26 -0.09 1.76 -8.94
CA GLN A 26 -0.95 2.92 -9.19
C GLN A 26 -2.15 2.54 -10.06
N LYS A 27 -1.91 1.93 -11.22
CA LYS A 27 -2.99 1.48 -12.12
C LYS A 27 -3.94 0.49 -11.43
N LEU A 28 -3.40 -0.43 -10.63
CA LEU A 28 -4.21 -1.37 -9.85
C LEU A 28 -5.07 -0.64 -8.82
N GLY A 29 -4.50 0.28 -8.05
CA GLY A 29 -5.22 1.07 -7.05
C GLY A 29 -6.35 1.89 -7.66
N GLN A 30 -6.08 2.61 -8.75
CA GLN A 30 -7.09 3.38 -9.49
C GLN A 30 -8.25 2.50 -9.97
N ALA A 31 -7.96 1.28 -10.43
CA ALA A 31 -8.99 0.33 -10.83
C ALA A 31 -9.83 -0.14 -9.64
N ILE A 32 -9.21 -0.36 -8.48
CA ILE A 32 -9.89 -0.74 -7.23
C ILE A 32 -10.82 0.38 -6.74
N GLU A 33 -10.33 1.62 -6.65
CA GLU A 33 -11.14 2.78 -6.22
C GLU A 33 -12.33 3.00 -7.15
N LYS A 34 -12.11 2.90 -8.47
CA LYS A 34 -13.19 3.05 -9.46
C LYS A 34 -14.28 1.99 -9.31
N LYS A 35 -13.92 0.76 -8.90
CA LYS A 35 -14.86 -0.35 -8.73
C LYS A 35 -15.50 -0.39 -7.33
N ASN A 36 -14.85 0.19 -6.32
CA ASN A 36 -15.25 0.09 -4.92
C ASN A 36 -15.22 1.46 -4.23
N SER A 37 -16.38 2.11 -4.09
CA SER A 37 -16.51 3.45 -3.47
C SER A 37 -16.15 3.51 -1.97
N ARG A 38 -15.90 2.36 -1.33
CA ARG A 38 -15.46 2.25 0.07
C ARG A 38 -13.95 2.05 0.22
N ILE A 39 -13.23 1.97 -0.90
CA ILE A 39 -11.78 1.81 -0.90
C ILE A 39 -11.14 3.09 -1.39
N GLN A 40 -10.18 3.57 -0.63
CA GLN A 40 -9.30 4.68 -1.02
C GLN A 40 -7.88 4.14 -1.19
N VAL A 41 -7.17 4.62 -2.20
CA VAL A 41 -5.78 4.27 -2.43
C VAL A 41 -4.98 5.56 -2.58
N ASP A 42 -4.14 5.85 -1.58
CA ASP A 42 -3.26 7.00 -1.59
C ASP A 42 -1.89 6.64 -2.16
N TYR A 43 -1.22 7.63 -2.75
CA TYR A 43 0.05 7.47 -3.42
C TYR A 43 1.06 8.43 -2.82
N ILE A 44 2.13 7.89 -2.23
CA ILE A 44 3.26 8.67 -1.75
C ILE A 44 4.39 8.47 -2.75
N GLU A 45 4.72 9.56 -3.43
CA GLU A 45 5.79 9.60 -4.41
C GLU A 45 7.04 10.19 -3.75
N VAL A 46 8.16 9.52 -3.92
CA VAL A 46 9.48 9.98 -3.45
C VAL A 46 10.48 9.93 -4.60
N ASP A 47 11.58 10.64 -4.45
CA ASP A 47 12.65 10.59 -5.45
C ASP A 47 13.36 9.24 -5.44
N ARG A 48 13.77 8.76 -6.62
CA ARG A 48 14.46 7.47 -6.76
C ARG A 48 15.76 7.43 -5.96
N GLU A 49 16.46 8.55 -5.89
CA GLU A 49 17.72 8.69 -5.18
C GLU A 49 17.52 8.59 -3.67
N GLU A 50 16.38 9.05 -3.17
CA GLU A 50 16.00 9.02 -1.75
C GLU A 50 15.34 7.69 -1.35
N TRP A 51 14.91 6.87 -2.30
CA TRP A 51 14.13 5.65 -2.04
C TRP A 51 14.76 4.75 -0.98
N LYS A 52 16.09 4.56 -1.02
CA LYS A 52 16.79 3.67 -0.10
C LYS A 52 16.67 4.14 1.36
N ASP A 53 16.84 5.43 1.59
CA ASP A 53 16.77 6.00 2.95
C ASP A 53 15.31 6.14 3.40
N TYR A 54 14.41 6.43 2.46
CA TYR A 54 12.97 6.48 2.69
C TYR A 54 12.41 5.12 3.12
N ILE A 55 12.67 4.06 2.36
CA ILE A 55 12.13 2.73 2.65
C ILE A 55 12.68 2.16 3.95
N GLU A 56 13.93 2.48 4.30
CA GLU A 56 14.53 2.08 5.57
C GLU A 56 13.75 2.62 6.77
N LYS A 57 13.31 3.89 6.72
CA LYS A 57 12.52 4.50 7.77
C LYS A 57 11.11 3.91 7.83
N GLU A 58 10.39 3.97 6.71
CA GLU A 58 9.00 3.54 6.63
C GLU A 58 8.81 2.08 7.04
N ARG A 59 9.71 1.19 6.59
CA ARG A 59 9.59 -0.23 6.92
C ARG A 59 9.80 -0.50 8.41
N MET A 60 10.64 0.29 9.09
CA MET A 60 10.97 0.12 10.51
C MET A 60 9.88 0.67 11.43
N GLU A 61 9.10 1.65 10.97
CA GLU A 61 7.95 2.19 11.69
C GLU A 61 6.74 1.25 11.68
N LEU A 62 6.67 0.33 10.71
CA LEU A 62 5.63 -0.69 10.65
C LEU A 62 5.78 -1.73 11.76
N LYS A 63 4.69 -1.99 12.48
CA LYS A 63 4.62 -2.96 13.59
C LYS A 63 4.89 -4.41 13.16
N GLU A 64 4.69 -4.73 11.89
CA GLU A 64 4.84 -6.09 11.38
C GLU A 64 6.30 -6.43 11.02
N HIS A 65 6.91 -7.37 11.73
CA HIS A 65 8.29 -7.81 11.48
C HIS A 65 8.61 -8.16 10.02
N ARG A 66 7.63 -8.66 9.26
CA ARG A 66 7.82 -8.97 7.82
C ARG A 66 8.11 -7.73 6.97
N ALA A 67 7.64 -6.55 7.39
CA ALA A 67 7.97 -5.29 6.73
C ALA A 67 9.47 -5.00 6.76
N HIS A 68 10.16 -5.43 7.83
CA HIS A 68 11.59 -5.15 8.04
C HIS A 68 12.50 -5.84 7.00
N TYR A 69 11.96 -6.74 6.19
CA TYR A 69 12.69 -7.40 5.11
C TYR A 69 12.33 -6.88 3.71
N HIS A 70 11.50 -5.83 3.63
CA HIS A 70 11.06 -5.24 2.37
C HIS A 70 11.89 -4.00 2.01
N TYR A 71 12.67 -4.10 0.94
CA TYR A 71 13.56 -3.03 0.46
C TYR A 71 13.24 -2.56 -0.96
N THR A 72 12.29 -3.21 -1.62
CA THR A 72 12.01 -3.01 -3.05
C THR A 72 10.85 -2.05 -3.25
N CYS A 73 10.87 -1.35 -4.38
CA CYS A 73 9.74 -0.52 -4.79
C CYS A 73 8.67 -1.37 -5.51
N PRO A 74 7.36 -1.16 -5.24
CA PRO A 74 6.79 -0.26 -4.23
C PRO A 74 6.70 -0.89 -2.84
N LEU A 75 6.46 -0.07 -1.81
CA LEU A 75 5.96 -0.50 -0.50
C LEU A 75 4.45 -0.25 -0.47
N VAL A 76 3.67 -1.26 -0.12
CA VAL A 76 2.21 -1.16 0.03
C VAL A 76 1.82 -1.43 1.47
N VAL A 77 0.96 -0.57 2.00
CA VAL A 77 0.43 -0.61 3.37
C VAL A 77 -1.10 -0.52 3.30
N GLU A 78 -1.78 -1.20 4.22
CA GLU A 78 -3.23 -1.14 4.42
C GLU A 78 -3.53 -0.47 5.77
N GLY A 79 -4.41 0.52 5.80
CA GLY A 79 -4.80 1.24 7.02
C GLY A 79 -5.08 2.71 6.74
N CYS A 80 -6.17 3.24 7.29
CA CYS A 80 -6.54 4.65 7.14
C CYS A 80 -5.84 5.57 8.14
N ASP A 81 -5.47 5.03 9.30
CA ASP A 81 -4.82 5.77 10.39
C ASP A 81 -3.43 5.17 10.66
N ASP A 82 -2.48 6.01 11.08
CA ASP A 82 -1.08 5.61 11.33
C ASP A 82 -0.95 4.50 12.38
N GLU A 83 -1.86 4.45 13.35
CA GLU A 83 -1.84 3.42 14.41
C GLU A 83 -2.25 2.02 13.92
N ALA A 84 -2.97 1.97 12.79
CA ALA A 84 -3.58 0.76 12.22
C ALA A 84 -2.97 0.34 10.86
N LYS A 85 -1.79 0.88 10.52
CA LYS A 85 -1.05 0.50 9.31
C LYS A 85 -0.53 -0.94 9.39
N LEU A 86 -0.90 -1.73 8.39
CA LEU A 86 -0.50 -3.12 8.17
C LEU A 86 0.30 -3.22 6.87
N PHE A 87 1.43 -3.88 6.92
CA PHE A 87 2.26 -4.16 5.76
C PHE A 87 1.55 -5.12 4.80
N VAL A 88 1.42 -4.74 3.53
CA VAL A 88 0.89 -5.63 2.49
C VAL A 88 2.04 -6.38 1.80
N GLY A 89 3.05 -5.64 1.33
CA GLY A 89 4.12 -6.16 0.50
C GLY A 89 4.51 -5.20 -0.62
N GLY A 90 4.95 -5.77 -1.74
CA GLY A 90 5.13 -5.04 -2.99
C GLY A 90 3.92 -5.19 -3.91
N TYR A 91 4.15 -4.92 -5.20
CA TYR A 91 3.09 -5.02 -6.22
C TYR A 91 2.49 -6.43 -6.32
N ALA A 92 3.30 -7.48 -6.24
CA ALA A 92 2.84 -8.86 -6.40
C ALA A 92 1.85 -9.24 -5.29
N GLU A 93 2.18 -8.90 -4.04
CA GLU A 93 1.36 -9.14 -2.87
C GLU A 93 0.07 -8.31 -2.93
N PHE A 94 0.17 -7.04 -3.33
CA PHE A 94 -1.00 -6.17 -3.48
C PHE A 94 -1.98 -6.71 -4.54
N LEU A 95 -1.48 -7.19 -5.68
CA LEU A 95 -2.30 -7.83 -6.71
C LEU A 95 -2.94 -9.14 -6.20
N ALA A 96 -2.16 -9.98 -5.52
CA ALA A 96 -2.66 -11.25 -4.97
C ALA A 96 -3.76 -11.03 -3.94
N GLN A 97 -3.57 -10.07 -3.03
CA GLN A 97 -4.55 -9.68 -2.01
C GLN A 97 -5.81 -9.09 -2.65
N SER A 98 -5.64 -8.20 -3.64
CA SER A 98 -6.76 -7.60 -4.37
C SER A 98 -7.63 -8.64 -5.07
N ARG A 99 -7.01 -9.65 -5.70
CA ARG A 99 -7.71 -10.78 -6.32
C ARG A 99 -8.41 -11.66 -5.27
N LYS A 100 -7.71 -12.00 -4.19
CA LYS A 100 -8.26 -12.83 -3.10
C LYS A 100 -9.49 -12.17 -2.47
N ARG A 101 -9.48 -10.85 -2.33
CA ARG A 101 -10.58 -10.04 -1.78
C ARG A 101 -11.61 -9.59 -2.84
N LYS A 102 -11.45 -9.98 -4.12
CA LYS A 102 -12.32 -9.62 -5.24
C LYS A 102 -12.48 -8.11 -5.47
N LEU A 103 -11.42 -7.34 -5.16
CA LEU A 103 -11.40 -5.89 -5.35
C LEU A 103 -11.25 -5.48 -6.82
N VAL A 104 -10.67 -6.36 -7.63
CA VAL A 104 -10.55 -6.25 -9.08
C VAL A 104 -11.31 -7.36 -9.79
#